data_AF-A0A2S2GGD4-F1
#
_entry.id   AF-A0A2S2GGD4-F1
#
_cell.length_a   1.000
_cell.length_b   1.000
_cell.length_c   1.000
_cell.angle_alpha   90.00
_cell.angle_beta   90.00
_cell.angle_gamma   90.00
#
_symmetry.space_group_name_H-M   'P 1'
#
loop_
_entity.id
_entity.type
_entity.pdbx_description
1 polymer ?
#
loop_
_entity_poly.entity_id
_entity_poly.type
_entity_poly.pdbx_seq_one_letter_code
_entity_poly.pdbx_strand_id
1 'polypeptide(L)'
;MTTTERVPPLAPPRRTAGRPGWWQRRRGLWAPVVTVAIILVIWEALGRAGAWDPLFFARPTEIWSGFLHLTDGPLWSDLAVSGQEFALGMLIALGVGVPVGMALGSIRWLYQSFDPIINALYSTPILVLTPLLVVWFGLGIGSKIANVAIMAIFPVIINMIEGVRTTDPALLRAARSFGAGRLALYKDVTFPAVTPFFITAVRLAIGKGMIAVVVGEYIAATEGIGYRIRSDAEAFNTGRYLAGVMIMVVISVLIMSAVKMAEKRLTAWRPSISE
;
A
#
# COMPACT_ATOMS: atom_id res chain seq x y z
N MET A 1 -35.31 -55.54 18.97
CA MET A 1 -34.82 -54.16 19.24
C MET A 1 -34.55 -53.52 17.89
N THR A 2 -35.51 -52.76 17.37
CA THR A 2 -35.45 -52.05 16.09
C THR A 2 -35.29 -50.56 16.39
N THR A 3 -34.09 -50.04 16.20
CA THR A 3 -33.76 -48.63 16.42
C THR A 3 -34.28 -47.83 15.22
N THR A 4 -35.43 -47.17 15.37
CA THR A 4 -35.94 -46.21 14.39
C THR A 4 -35.02 -45.00 14.32
N GLU A 5 -34.27 -44.90 13.25
CA GLU A 5 -33.43 -43.75 12.89
C GLU A 5 -34.35 -42.57 12.53
N ARG A 6 -34.42 -41.56 13.41
CA ARG A 6 -35.21 -40.34 13.16
C ARG A 6 -34.46 -39.48 12.16
N VAL A 7 -34.97 -39.41 10.94
CA VAL A 7 -34.54 -38.44 9.92
C VAL A 7 -34.78 -37.02 10.46
N PRO A 8 -33.76 -36.14 10.52
CA PRO A 8 -33.95 -34.77 10.97
C PRO A 8 -34.86 -33.99 10.00
N PRO A 9 -35.73 -33.09 10.52
CA PRO A 9 -36.65 -32.33 9.68
C PRO A 9 -35.88 -31.44 8.69
N LEU A 10 -36.33 -31.45 7.43
CA LEU A 10 -35.80 -30.60 6.35
C LEU A 10 -35.80 -29.12 6.79
N ALA A 11 -34.64 -28.49 6.73
CA ALA A 11 -34.51 -27.06 7.02
C ALA A 11 -35.43 -26.24 6.10
N PRO A 12 -36.12 -25.22 6.63
CA PRO A 12 -37.02 -24.40 5.82
C PRO A 12 -36.24 -23.73 4.67
N PRO A 13 -36.87 -23.53 3.50
CA PRO A 13 -36.22 -22.86 2.39
C PRO A 13 -35.72 -21.49 2.83
N ARG A 14 -34.41 -21.25 2.64
CA ARG A 14 -33.80 -19.93 2.89
C ARG A 14 -34.58 -18.91 2.08
N ARG A 15 -35.30 -18.02 2.76
CA ARG A 15 -35.95 -16.86 2.14
C ARG A 15 -34.89 -16.16 1.29
N THR A 16 -35.10 -16.12 -0.02
CA THR A 16 -34.27 -15.35 -0.93
C THR A 16 -34.28 -13.91 -0.43
N ALA A 17 -33.14 -13.42 0.05
CA ALA A 17 -33.01 -12.04 0.50
C ALA A 17 -33.46 -11.15 -0.66
N GLY A 18 -34.55 -10.42 -0.45
CA GLY A 18 -35.09 -9.51 -1.45
C GLY A 18 -33.99 -8.59 -1.95
N ARG A 19 -33.92 -8.37 -3.27
CA ARG A 19 -32.97 -7.45 -3.89
C ARG A 19 -32.94 -6.15 -3.07
N PRO A 20 -31.76 -5.70 -2.58
CA PRO A 20 -31.69 -4.53 -1.71
C PRO A 20 -32.36 -3.35 -2.41
N GLY A 21 -33.32 -2.72 -1.74
CA GLY A 21 -34.09 -1.61 -2.28
C GLY A 21 -33.16 -0.49 -2.73
N TRP A 22 -33.57 0.28 -3.73
CA TRP A 22 -32.77 1.39 -4.28
C TRP A 22 -32.29 2.40 -3.21
N TRP A 23 -33.01 2.51 -2.09
CA TRP A 23 -32.64 3.25 -0.88
C TRP A 23 -31.43 2.68 -0.12
N GLN A 24 -31.26 1.35 -0.04
CA GLN A 24 -30.11 0.70 0.60
C GLN A 24 -28.84 0.82 -0.24
N ARG A 25 -28.95 0.74 -1.57
CA ARG A 25 -27.83 1.01 -2.49
C ARG A 25 -27.37 2.47 -2.44
N ARG A 26 -28.30 3.42 -2.28
CA ARG A 26 -27.98 4.86 -2.15
C ARG A 26 -27.41 5.23 -0.77
N ARG A 27 -27.91 4.64 0.32
CA ARG A 27 -27.34 4.81 1.68
C ARG A 27 -25.85 4.44 1.75
N GLY A 28 -25.43 3.38 1.07
CA GLY A 28 -24.03 2.93 1.03
C GLY A 28 -23.06 3.92 0.38
N LEU A 29 -23.55 4.81 -0.50
CA LEU A 29 -22.73 5.83 -1.16
C LEU A 29 -22.69 7.15 -0.39
N TRP A 30 -23.74 7.49 0.35
CA TRP A 30 -23.86 8.78 1.02
C TRP A 30 -23.29 8.77 2.45
N ALA A 31 -23.34 7.64 3.13
CA ALA A 31 -22.84 7.54 4.51
C ALA A 31 -21.36 7.95 4.65
N PRO A 32 -20.42 7.54 3.77
CA PRO A 32 -19.03 7.99 3.85
C PRO A 32 -18.88 9.50 3.61
N VAL A 33 -19.62 10.04 2.62
CA VAL A 33 -19.56 11.47 2.27
C VAL A 33 -20.07 12.34 3.41
N VAL A 34 -21.21 11.97 4.00
CA VAL A 34 -21.78 12.68 5.16
C VAL A 34 -20.85 12.61 6.36
N THR A 35 -20.23 11.45 6.60
CA THR A 35 -19.27 11.29 7.70
C THR A 35 -18.07 12.21 7.54
N VAL A 36 -17.46 12.26 6.34
CA VAL A 36 -16.34 13.17 6.05
C VAL A 36 -16.77 14.64 6.17
N ALA A 37 -17.95 14.99 5.65
CA ALA A 37 -18.47 16.36 5.76
C ALA A 37 -18.67 16.79 7.22
N ILE A 38 -19.23 15.93 8.07
CA ILE A 38 -19.40 16.21 9.50
C ILE A 38 -18.04 16.41 10.17
N ILE A 39 -17.05 15.57 9.87
CA ILE A 39 -15.68 15.71 10.42
C ILE A 39 -15.08 17.07 10.03
N LEU A 40 -15.21 17.47 8.76
CA LEU A 40 -14.68 18.76 8.27
C LEU A 40 -15.39 19.95 8.93
N VAL A 41 -16.71 19.87 9.12
CA VAL A 41 -17.48 20.94 9.79
C VAL A 41 -17.08 21.07 11.25
N ILE A 42 -16.93 19.95 11.96
CA ILE A 42 -16.49 19.96 13.36
C ILE A 42 -15.06 20.52 13.46
N TRP A 43 -14.16 20.11 12.57
CA TRP A 43 -12.79 20.62 12.52
C TRP A 43 -12.76 22.15 12.28
N GLU A 44 -13.47 22.64 11.27
CA GLU A 44 -13.55 24.08 10.99
C GLU A 44 -14.16 24.86 12.16
N ALA A 45 -15.21 24.33 12.79
CA ALA A 45 -15.86 24.96 13.94
C ALA A 45 -14.91 25.05 15.15
N LEU A 46 -14.17 23.97 15.46
CA LEU A 46 -13.18 23.96 16.53
C LEU A 46 -12.03 24.95 16.26
N GLY A 47 -11.58 25.06 15.02
CA GLY A 47 -10.57 26.05 14.63
C GLY A 47 -11.04 27.48 14.79
N ARG A 48 -12.29 27.77 14.39
CA ARG A 48 -12.88 29.11 14.53
C ARG A 48 -13.22 29.48 15.96
N ALA A 49 -13.41 28.51 16.84
CA ALA A 49 -13.70 28.74 18.25
C ALA A 49 -12.52 29.40 19.00
N GLY A 50 -11.34 29.52 18.36
CA GLY A 50 -10.18 30.24 18.93
C GLY A 50 -9.56 29.53 20.13
N ALA A 51 -9.91 28.26 20.36
CA ALA A 51 -9.43 27.51 21.51
C ALA A 51 -7.93 27.16 21.39
N TRP A 52 -7.37 27.21 20.18
CA TRP A 52 -6.02 26.73 19.85
C TRP A 52 -5.25 27.84 19.15
N ASP A 53 -3.94 27.87 19.33
CA ASP A 53 -3.05 28.85 18.68
C ASP A 53 -3.05 28.64 17.15
N PRO A 54 -3.43 29.64 16.34
CA PRO A 54 -3.43 29.56 14.87
C PRO A 54 -2.07 29.20 14.28
N LEU A 55 -0.98 29.41 15.01
CA LEU A 55 0.35 29.02 14.59
C LEU A 55 0.51 27.49 14.51
N PHE A 56 -0.18 26.73 15.37
CA PHE A 56 -0.06 25.26 15.46
C PHE A 56 -1.28 24.51 14.95
N PHE A 57 -2.37 25.22 14.62
CA PHE A 57 -3.61 24.63 14.14
C PHE A 57 -4.09 25.32 12.87
N ALA A 58 -4.18 24.57 11.77
CA ALA A 58 -4.85 25.07 10.57
C ALA A 58 -6.24 24.47 10.43
N ARG A 59 -7.19 25.32 10.08
CA ARG A 59 -8.57 24.93 9.74
C ARG A 59 -8.64 24.44 8.28
N PRO A 60 -9.63 23.60 7.93
CA PRO A 60 -9.82 23.11 6.55
C PRO A 60 -9.78 24.20 5.47
N THR A 61 -10.36 25.38 5.75
CA THR A 61 -10.31 26.52 4.82
C THR A 61 -8.90 27.08 4.59
N GLU A 62 -8.04 27.09 5.61
CA GLU A 62 -6.64 27.50 5.49
C GLU A 62 -5.81 26.48 4.73
N ILE A 63 -6.06 25.18 4.98
CA ILE A 63 -5.45 24.09 4.21
C ILE A 63 -5.80 24.23 2.72
N TRP A 64 -7.07 24.55 2.41
CA TRP A 64 -7.49 24.80 1.03
C TRP A 64 -6.76 26.01 0.42
N SER A 65 -6.64 27.12 1.16
CA SER A 65 -5.89 28.29 0.69
C SER A 65 -4.39 28.01 0.51
N GLY A 66 -3.82 27.14 1.36
CA GLY A 66 -2.46 26.65 1.26
C GLY A 66 -2.27 25.79 0.02
N PHE A 67 -3.22 24.89 -0.27
CA PHE A 67 -3.23 24.09 -1.49
C PHE A 67 -3.18 24.96 -2.74
N LEU A 68 -4.01 26.01 -2.83
CA LEU A 68 -4.00 26.93 -3.97
C LEU A 68 -2.64 27.64 -4.13
N HIS A 69 -2.04 28.08 -3.03
CA HIS A 69 -0.68 28.65 -3.06
C HIS A 69 0.36 27.65 -3.57
N LEU A 70 0.25 26.38 -3.15
CA LEU A 70 1.16 25.35 -3.60
C LEU A 70 1.02 25.11 -5.10
N THR A 71 -0.21 25.07 -5.63
CA THR A 71 -0.48 24.86 -7.06
C THR A 71 0.03 25.99 -7.94
N ASP A 72 0.01 27.24 -7.45
CA ASP A 72 0.58 28.39 -8.14
C ASP A 72 2.13 28.43 -8.05
N GLY A 73 2.69 27.67 -7.11
CA GLY A 73 4.13 27.51 -6.91
C GLY A 73 4.70 26.23 -7.55
N PRO A 74 5.89 25.78 -7.09
CA PRO A 74 6.59 24.66 -7.73
C PRO A 74 6.02 23.27 -7.36
N LEU A 75 4.72 23.14 -7.06
CA LEU A 75 4.15 21.88 -6.54
C LEU A 75 4.32 20.74 -7.55
N TRP A 76 4.08 21.03 -8.83
CA TRP A 76 4.16 20.02 -9.89
C TRP A 76 5.57 19.50 -10.11
N SER A 77 6.59 20.36 -10.01
CA SER A 77 7.99 19.92 -10.09
C SER A 77 8.35 19.04 -8.89
N ASP A 78 7.94 19.42 -7.69
CA ASP A 78 8.20 18.63 -6.48
C ASP A 78 7.52 17.27 -6.55
N LEU A 79 6.26 17.21 -6.98
CA LEU A 79 5.55 15.94 -7.18
C LEU A 79 6.20 15.07 -8.25
N ALA A 80 6.76 15.66 -9.30
CA ALA A 80 7.47 14.92 -10.33
C ALA A 80 8.78 14.30 -9.79
N VAL A 81 9.55 15.06 -9.01
CA VAL A 81 10.76 14.57 -8.33
C VAL A 81 10.43 13.43 -7.38
N SER A 82 9.49 13.64 -6.45
CA SER A 82 9.05 12.61 -5.50
C SER A 82 8.51 11.36 -6.21
N GLY A 83 7.75 11.58 -7.29
CA GLY A 83 7.20 10.51 -8.11
C GLY A 83 8.29 9.69 -8.81
N GLN A 84 9.35 10.33 -9.31
CA GLN A 84 10.48 9.67 -9.94
C GLN A 84 11.27 8.83 -8.92
N GLU A 85 11.57 9.40 -7.76
CA GLU A 85 12.23 8.70 -6.65
C GLU A 85 11.44 7.46 -6.21
N PHE A 86 10.13 7.63 -6.03
CA PHE A 86 9.22 6.56 -5.68
C PHE A 86 9.21 5.46 -6.74
N ALA A 87 9.02 5.82 -8.01
CA ALA A 87 8.89 4.87 -9.11
C ALA A 87 10.17 4.04 -9.31
N LEU A 88 11.33 4.71 -9.30
CA LEU A 88 12.62 4.03 -9.47
C LEU A 88 12.96 3.13 -8.28
N GLY A 89 12.72 3.60 -7.05
CA GLY A 89 12.92 2.79 -5.84
C GLY A 89 12.00 1.57 -5.79
N MET A 90 10.72 1.75 -6.17
CA MET A 90 9.76 0.65 -6.29
C MET A 90 10.16 -0.35 -7.38
N LEU A 91 10.66 0.13 -8.52
CA LEU A 91 11.13 -0.74 -9.60
C LEU A 91 12.28 -1.63 -9.12
N ILE A 92 13.23 -1.08 -8.37
CA ILE A 92 14.33 -1.84 -7.77
C ILE A 92 13.80 -2.82 -6.72
N ALA A 93 12.94 -2.37 -5.81
CA ALA A 93 12.38 -3.23 -4.76
C ALA A 93 11.60 -4.43 -5.33
N LEU A 94 10.76 -4.21 -6.34
CA LEU A 94 10.02 -5.29 -6.99
C LEU A 94 10.94 -6.15 -7.87
N GLY A 95 11.83 -5.52 -8.65
CA GLY A 95 12.76 -6.20 -9.53
C GLY A 95 13.73 -7.13 -8.82
N VAL A 96 14.13 -6.80 -7.59
CA VAL A 96 15.00 -7.65 -6.76
C VAL A 96 14.17 -8.52 -5.80
N GLY A 97 13.19 -7.93 -5.11
CA GLY A 97 12.44 -8.59 -4.06
C GLY A 97 11.58 -9.75 -4.56
N VAL A 98 10.99 -9.63 -5.77
CA VAL A 98 10.18 -10.71 -6.36
C VAL A 98 11.03 -11.94 -6.68
N PRO A 99 12.12 -11.86 -7.48
CA PRO A 99 12.98 -13.01 -7.74
C PRO A 99 13.58 -13.62 -6.47
N VAL A 100 14.06 -12.78 -5.53
CA VAL A 100 14.64 -13.25 -4.27
C VAL A 100 13.59 -13.99 -3.45
N GLY A 101 12.41 -13.40 -3.25
CA GLY A 101 11.33 -14.04 -2.50
C GLY A 101 10.87 -15.36 -3.13
N MET A 102 10.77 -15.41 -4.46
CA MET A 102 10.43 -16.66 -5.16
C MET A 102 11.51 -17.73 -5.00
N ALA A 103 12.79 -17.37 -5.09
CA ALA A 103 13.90 -18.31 -4.92
C ALA A 103 13.96 -18.86 -3.49
N LEU A 104 13.84 -17.98 -2.48
CA LEU A 104 13.80 -18.37 -1.07
C LEU A 104 12.59 -19.24 -0.76
N GLY A 105 11.40 -18.90 -1.29
CA GLY A 105 10.19 -19.70 -1.11
C GLY A 105 10.26 -21.10 -1.75
N SER A 106 11.02 -21.24 -2.83
CA SER A 106 11.16 -22.50 -3.57
C SER A 106 12.19 -23.46 -2.96
N ILE A 107 13.21 -22.94 -2.27
CA ILE A 107 14.35 -23.73 -1.79
C ILE A 107 14.38 -23.73 -0.27
N ARG A 108 14.04 -24.87 0.34
CA ARG A 108 13.92 -25.02 1.82
C ARG A 108 15.18 -24.61 2.58
N TRP A 109 16.37 -24.97 2.07
CA TRP A 109 17.65 -24.62 2.69
C TRP A 109 17.92 -23.10 2.69
N LEU A 110 17.60 -22.42 1.58
CA LEU A 110 17.73 -20.97 1.50
C LEU A 110 16.75 -20.28 2.44
N TYR A 111 15.49 -20.72 2.48
CA TYR A 111 14.52 -20.21 3.43
C TYR A 111 15.02 -20.32 4.87
N GLN A 112 15.44 -21.51 5.31
CA GLN A 112 15.91 -21.72 6.67
C GLN A 112 17.13 -20.86 7.04
N SER A 113 18.00 -20.57 6.07
CA SER A 113 19.19 -19.75 6.27
C SER A 113 18.89 -18.24 6.35
N PHE A 114 17.99 -17.75 5.49
CA PHE A 114 17.77 -16.31 5.32
C PHE A 114 16.52 -15.76 6.01
N ASP A 115 15.53 -16.59 6.34
CA ASP A 115 14.29 -16.15 6.98
C ASP A 115 14.52 -15.37 8.29
N PRO A 116 15.40 -15.81 9.22
CA PRO A 116 15.69 -15.03 10.43
C PRO A 116 16.29 -13.65 10.12
N ILE A 117 17.18 -13.57 9.12
CA ILE A 117 17.86 -12.34 8.71
C ILE A 117 16.85 -11.36 8.09
N ILE A 118 16.00 -11.87 7.19
CA ILE A 118 14.96 -11.07 6.52
C ILE A 118 13.98 -10.51 7.55
N ASN A 119 13.53 -11.33 8.51
CA ASN A 119 12.60 -10.88 9.54
C ASN A 119 13.25 -9.88 10.51
N ALA A 120 14.53 -10.05 10.85
CA ALA A 120 15.27 -9.08 11.65
C ALA A 120 15.41 -7.72 10.92
N LEU A 121 15.78 -7.74 9.64
CA LEU A 121 15.90 -6.53 8.82
C LEU A 121 14.53 -5.85 8.61
N TYR A 122 13.47 -6.62 8.40
CA TYR A 122 12.10 -6.08 8.29
C TYR A 122 11.63 -5.38 9.57
N SER A 123 12.03 -5.91 10.74
CA SER A 123 11.68 -5.35 12.05
C SER A 123 12.54 -4.15 12.44
N THR A 124 13.66 -3.92 11.73
CA THR A 124 14.56 -2.81 11.99
C THR A 124 13.91 -1.51 11.53
N PRO A 125 13.94 -0.42 12.32
CA PRO A 125 13.44 0.88 11.91
C PRO A 125 14.39 1.52 10.89
N ILE A 126 14.29 1.08 9.63
CA ILE A 126 15.15 1.52 8.50
C ILE A 126 15.13 3.05 8.32
N LEU A 127 14.06 3.73 8.74
CA LEU A 127 13.95 5.19 8.76
C LEU A 127 15.13 5.87 9.49
N VAL A 128 15.70 5.23 10.51
CA VAL A 128 16.86 5.75 11.26
C VAL A 128 18.12 5.74 10.40
N LEU A 129 18.18 4.90 9.36
CA LEU A 129 19.31 4.79 8.44
C LEU A 129 19.27 5.82 7.31
N THR A 130 18.20 6.60 7.16
CA THR A 130 18.07 7.58 6.06
C THR A 130 19.27 8.54 5.98
N PRO A 131 19.79 9.13 7.08
CA PRO A 131 21.01 9.95 7.01
C PRO A 131 22.24 9.19 6.49
N LEU A 132 22.36 7.91 6.83
CA LEU A 132 23.48 7.07 6.36
C LEU A 132 23.38 6.80 4.85
N LEU A 133 22.17 6.63 4.32
CA LEU A 133 21.94 6.52 2.88
C LEU A 133 22.34 7.80 2.14
N VAL A 134 22.14 8.96 2.75
CA VAL A 134 22.61 10.24 2.20
C VAL A 134 24.13 10.32 2.19
N VAL A 135 24.80 9.81 3.23
CA VAL A 135 26.28 9.74 3.26
C VAL A 135 26.80 8.81 2.14
N TRP A 136 26.15 7.67 1.90
CA TRP A 136 26.60 6.69 0.91
C TRP A 136 26.28 7.08 -0.53
N PHE A 137 25.07 7.58 -0.79
CA PHE A 137 24.56 7.85 -2.15
C PHE A 137 24.52 9.35 -2.50
N GLY A 138 24.86 10.23 -1.55
CA GLY A 138 24.84 11.68 -1.71
C GLY A 138 23.46 12.32 -1.50
N LEU A 139 23.42 13.65 -1.59
CA LEU A 139 22.21 14.47 -1.44
C LEU A 139 21.23 14.37 -2.63
N GLY A 140 21.66 13.80 -3.76
CA GLY A 140 20.83 13.69 -4.95
C GLY A 140 19.75 12.61 -4.86
N ILE A 141 19.16 12.30 -6.02
CA ILE A 141 18.07 11.32 -6.18
C ILE A 141 18.44 9.90 -5.69
N GLY A 142 19.73 9.53 -5.75
CA GLY A 142 20.21 8.20 -5.41
C GLY A 142 19.89 7.78 -3.97
N SER A 143 20.02 8.68 -2.99
CA SER A 143 19.72 8.36 -1.59
C SER A 143 18.23 8.10 -1.35
N LYS A 144 17.34 8.79 -2.07
CA LYS A 144 15.89 8.63 -1.93
C LYS A 144 15.43 7.35 -2.61
N ILE A 145 15.96 7.05 -3.80
CA ILE A 145 15.74 5.77 -4.49
C ILE A 145 16.17 4.61 -3.56
N ALA A 146 17.35 4.70 -2.95
CA ALA A 146 17.83 3.69 -2.00
C ALA A 146 16.91 3.57 -0.78
N ASN A 147 16.43 4.69 -0.23
CA ASN A 147 15.52 4.70 0.92
C ASN A 147 14.21 3.96 0.60
N VAL A 148 13.61 4.27 -0.55
CA VAL A 148 12.39 3.59 -1.04
C VAL A 148 12.65 2.11 -1.27
N ALA A 149 13.75 1.77 -1.97
CA ALA A 149 14.06 0.39 -2.30
C ALA A 149 14.21 -0.46 -1.03
N ILE A 150 14.99 -0.01 -0.04
CA ILE A 150 15.25 -0.76 1.19
C ILE A 150 13.99 -0.88 2.05
N MET A 151 13.14 0.15 2.13
CA MET A 151 11.89 0.06 2.89
C MET A 151 10.85 -0.84 2.22
N ALA A 152 10.84 -0.93 0.90
CA ALA A 152 9.87 -1.70 0.14
C ALA A 152 10.30 -3.16 -0.12
N ILE A 153 11.59 -3.47 -0.17
CA ILE A 153 12.08 -4.79 -0.61
C ILE A 153 11.70 -5.93 0.34
N PHE A 154 11.78 -5.74 1.65
CA PHE A 154 11.52 -6.79 2.63
C PHE A 154 10.06 -7.27 2.67
N PRO A 155 9.03 -6.40 2.73
CA PRO A 155 7.65 -6.88 2.65
C PRO A 155 7.37 -7.58 1.32
N VAL A 156 8.03 -7.18 0.22
CA VAL A 156 7.94 -7.89 -1.07
C VAL A 156 8.50 -9.30 -0.97
N ILE A 157 9.73 -9.45 -0.47
CA ILE A 157 10.37 -10.76 -0.30
C ILE A 157 9.49 -11.67 0.55
N ILE A 158 9.03 -11.21 1.71
CA ILE A 158 8.24 -11.99 2.66
C ILE A 158 6.94 -12.49 2.02
N ASN A 159 6.18 -11.61 1.35
CA ASN A 159 4.92 -12.00 0.71
C ASN A 159 5.14 -12.97 -0.45
N MET A 160 6.23 -12.79 -1.21
CA MET A 160 6.56 -13.69 -2.31
C MET A 160 7.00 -15.08 -1.82
N ILE A 161 7.73 -15.16 -0.71
CA ILE A 161 8.03 -16.43 -0.03
C ILE A 161 6.71 -17.13 0.35
N GLU A 162 5.79 -16.40 0.99
CA GLU A 162 4.53 -16.96 1.45
C GLU A 162 3.67 -17.45 0.27
N GLY A 163 3.60 -16.69 -0.82
CA GLY A 163 2.86 -17.11 -2.01
C GLY A 163 3.39 -18.39 -2.65
N VAL A 164 4.70 -18.55 -2.71
CA VAL A 164 5.29 -19.79 -3.25
C VAL A 164 5.02 -20.97 -2.34
N ARG A 165 5.11 -20.80 -1.01
CA ARG A 165 4.99 -21.91 -0.04
C ARG A 165 3.55 -22.31 0.24
N THR A 166 2.59 -21.41 0.04
CA THR A 166 1.14 -21.70 0.14
C THR A 166 0.57 -22.33 -1.15
N THR A 167 1.36 -22.40 -2.22
CA THR A 167 0.96 -23.08 -3.45
C THR A 167 0.81 -24.59 -3.18
N ASP A 168 -0.37 -25.15 -3.45
CA ASP A 168 -0.70 -26.54 -3.14
C ASP A 168 0.25 -27.54 -3.87
N PRO A 169 1.03 -28.35 -3.13
CA PRO A 169 1.87 -29.39 -3.72
C PRO A 169 1.09 -30.41 -4.56
N ALA A 170 -0.20 -30.62 -4.29
CA ALA A 170 -1.06 -31.49 -5.09
C ALA A 170 -1.30 -30.93 -6.50
N LEU A 171 -1.52 -29.61 -6.64
CA LEU A 171 -1.63 -28.96 -7.95
C LEU A 171 -0.33 -29.09 -8.76
N LEU A 172 0.81 -28.90 -8.10
CA LEU A 172 2.12 -29.06 -8.74
C LEU A 172 2.38 -30.51 -9.20
N ARG A 173 1.98 -31.50 -8.38
CA ARG A 173 2.09 -32.92 -8.75
C ARG A 173 1.13 -33.30 -9.88
N ALA A 174 -0.11 -32.86 -9.81
CA ALA A 174 -1.12 -33.11 -10.84
C ALA A 174 -0.68 -32.55 -12.19
N ALA A 175 -0.23 -31.29 -12.25
CA ALA A 175 0.27 -30.68 -13.47
C ALA A 175 1.46 -31.48 -14.07
N ARG A 176 2.40 -31.94 -13.24
CA ARG A 176 3.51 -32.79 -13.70
C ARG A 176 3.02 -34.13 -14.23
N SER A 177 2.02 -34.76 -13.61
CA SER A 177 1.42 -36.02 -14.09
C SER A 177 0.73 -35.85 -15.46
N PHE A 178 0.21 -34.66 -15.77
CA PHE A 178 -0.30 -34.31 -17.11
C PHE A 178 0.80 -33.89 -18.11
N GLY A 179 2.08 -34.05 -17.77
CA GLY A 179 3.20 -33.74 -18.67
C GLY A 179 3.59 -32.26 -18.70
N ALA A 180 3.15 -31.44 -17.75
CA ALA A 180 3.55 -30.03 -17.71
C ALA A 180 5.06 -29.89 -17.52
N GLY A 181 5.73 -29.29 -18.51
CA GLY A 181 7.13 -28.90 -18.42
C GLY A 181 7.36 -27.77 -17.42
N ARG A 182 8.62 -27.43 -17.15
CA ARG A 182 8.99 -26.38 -16.16
C ARG A 182 8.30 -25.03 -16.44
N LEU A 183 8.26 -24.61 -17.70
CA LEU A 183 7.64 -23.34 -18.09
C LEU A 183 6.11 -23.35 -17.89
N ALA A 184 5.43 -24.45 -18.24
CA ALA A 184 4.00 -24.62 -18.02
C ALA A 184 3.66 -24.63 -16.53
N LEU A 185 4.47 -25.34 -15.71
CA LEU A 185 4.30 -25.34 -14.26
C LEU A 185 4.40 -23.93 -13.66
N TYR A 186 5.39 -23.14 -14.09
CA TYR A 186 5.55 -21.77 -13.63
C TYR A 186 4.42 -20.85 -14.10
N LYS A 187 4.07 -20.88 -15.38
CA LYS A 187 3.10 -19.97 -15.99
C LYS A 187 1.66 -20.30 -15.59
N ASP A 188 1.32 -21.57 -15.52
CA ASP A 188 -0.08 -22.02 -15.40
C ASP A 188 -0.45 -22.43 -13.97
N VAL A 189 0.53 -22.70 -13.10
CA VAL A 189 0.29 -23.11 -11.70
C VAL A 189 0.88 -22.11 -10.72
N THR A 190 2.20 -21.90 -10.74
CA THR A 190 2.88 -21.07 -9.74
C THR A 190 2.51 -19.60 -9.86
N PHE A 191 2.57 -19.02 -11.06
CA PHE A 191 2.30 -17.59 -11.26
C PHE A 191 0.86 -17.20 -10.86
N PRO A 192 -0.20 -17.94 -11.27
CA PRO A 192 -1.56 -17.66 -10.82
C PRO A 192 -1.74 -17.83 -9.30
N ALA A 193 -1.08 -18.82 -8.69
CA ALA A 193 -1.14 -19.05 -7.24
C ALA A 193 -0.49 -17.92 -6.44
N VAL A 194 0.63 -17.36 -6.94
CA VAL A 194 1.41 -16.31 -6.27
C VAL A 194 0.86 -14.90 -6.54
N THR A 195 0.07 -14.71 -7.61
CA THR A 195 -0.47 -13.39 -8.00
C THR A 195 -1.14 -12.61 -6.85
N PRO A 196 -2.02 -13.19 -6.00
CA PRO A 196 -2.63 -12.47 -4.87
C PRO A 196 -1.59 -11.98 -3.84
N PHE A 197 -0.54 -12.76 -3.63
CA PHE A 197 0.57 -12.41 -2.74
C PHE A 197 1.43 -11.31 -3.34
N PHE A 198 1.69 -11.34 -4.65
CA PHE A 198 2.35 -10.25 -5.35
C PHE A 198 1.56 -8.94 -5.24
N ILE A 199 0.23 -8.98 -5.35
CA ILE A 199 -0.61 -7.79 -5.19
C ILE A 199 -0.53 -7.25 -3.75
N THR A 200 -0.56 -8.14 -2.77
CA THR A 200 -0.38 -7.79 -1.35
C THR A 200 1.01 -7.19 -1.09
N ALA A 201 2.05 -7.78 -1.68
CA ALA A 201 3.43 -7.28 -1.66
C ALA A 201 3.50 -5.85 -2.22
N VAL A 202 2.93 -5.60 -3.38
CA VAL A 202 2.90 -4.28 -4.02
C VAL A 202 2.18 -3.25 -3.13
N ARG A 203 1.03 -3.61 -2.53
CA ARG A 203 0.30 -2.70 -1.62
C ARG A 203 1.14 -2.30 -0.40
N LEU A 204 1.80 -3.27 0.23
CA LEU A 204 2.68 -3.02 1.38
C LEU A 204 3.91 -2.20 0.97
N ALA A 205 4.51 -2.52 -0.16
CA ALA A 205 5.64 -1.82 -0.74
C ALA A 205 5.31 -0.36 -1.04
N ILE A 206 4.14 -0.07 -1.62
CA ILE A 206 3.67 1.31 -1.87
C ILE A 206 3.54 2.07 -0.56
N GLY A 207 2.88 1.49 0.45
CA GLY A 207 2.74 2.14 1.75
C GLY A 207 4.09 2.49 2.38
N LYS A 208 5.04 1.55 2.37
CA LYS A 208 6.40 1.77 2.88
C LYS A 208 7.18 2.76 2.03
N GLY A 209 7.12 2.66 0.71
CA GLY A 209 7.81 3.53 -0.23
C GLY A 209 7.34 4.98 -0.13
N MET A 210 6.05 5.23 0.09
CA MET A 210 5.52 6.58 0.29
C MET A 210 6.10 7.23 1.54
N ILE A 211 6.17 6.48 2.65
CA ILE A 211 6.82 6.95 3.88
C ILE A 211 8.32 7.23 3.61
N ALA A 212 8.98 6.34 2.86
CA ALA A 212 10.40 6.45 2.56
C ALA A 212 10.76 7.70 1.73
N VAL A 213 9.97 8.02 0.69
CA VAL A 213 10.18 9.25 -0.11
C VAL A 213 10.03 10.48 0.76
N VAL A 214 8.89 10.60 1.46
CA VAL A 214 8.62 11.79 2.29
C VAL A 214 9.72 11.98 3.33
N VAL A 215 10.11 10.93 4.04
CA VAL A 215 11.15 11.02 5.07
C VAL A 215 12.53 11.31 4.46
N GLY A 216 12.86 10.70 3.32
CA GLY A 216 14.10 10.94 2.60
C GLY A 216 14.25 12.39 2.16
N GLU A 217 13.19 12.95 1.59
CA GLU A 217 13.14 14.35 1.16
C GLU A 217 13.10 15.32 2.35
N TYR A 218 12.34 14.98 3.39
CA TYR A 218 12.24 15.78 4.61
C TYR A 218 13.62 15.91 5.27
N ILE A 219 14.40 14.83 5.38
CA ILE A 219 15.70 14.89 6.06
C ILE A 219 16.76 15.63 5.23
N ALA A 220 16.84 15.36 3.93
CA ALA A 220 18.00 15.79 3.14
C ALA A 220 17.72 15.97 1.64
N ALA A 221 16.67 16.72 1.29
CA ALA A 221 16.47 17.22 -0.06
C ALA A 221 16.35 18.75 -0.13
N THR A 222 16.52 19.26 -1.34
CA THR A 222 16.33 20.67 -1.73
C THR A 222 15.13 20.86 -2.66
N GLU A 223 14.46 19.76 -3.02
CA GLU A 223 13.30 19.67 -3.90
C GLU A 223 12.46 18.45 -3.49
N GLY A 224 11.22 18.37 -3.99
CA GLY A 224 10.31 17.28 -3.66
C GLY A 224 9.29 17.65 -2.57
N ILE A 225 8.22 16.86 -2.48
CA ILE A 225 7.07 17.17 -1.63
C ILE A 225 7.43 17.15 -0.14
N GLY A 226 8.31 16.23 0.30
CA GLY A 226 8.80 16.16 1.66
C GLY A 226 9.68 17.35 2.04
N TYR A 227 10.49 17.85 1.10
CA TYR A 227 11.25 19.10 1.28
C TYR A 227 10.30 20.28 1.49
N ARG A 228 9.23 20.37 0.69
CA ARG A 228 8.26 21.47 0.82
C ARG A 228 7.51 21.43 2.14
N ILE A 229 7.05 20.25 2.53
CA ILE A 229 6.42 20.03 3.83
C ILE A 229 7.37 20.49 4.95
N ARG A 230 8.67 20.15 4.87
CA ARG A 230 9.66 20.65 5.83
C ARG A 230 9.78 22.17 5.82
N SER A 231 9.92 22.78 4.64
CA SER A 231 10.10 24.23 4.51
C SER A 231 8.91 25.01 5.06
N ASP A 232 7.68 24.55 4.81
CA ASP A 232 6.47 25.17 5.35
C ASP A 232 6.35 24.97 6.87
N ALA A 233 6.81 23.81 7.40
CA ALA A 233 6.86 23.55 8.84
C ALA A 233 7.87 24.47 9.54
N GLU A 234 9.08 24.62 8.99
CA GLU A 234 10.12 25.51 9.51
C GLU A 234 9.70 26.99 9.46
N ALA A 235 8.87 27.37 8.47
CA ALA A 235 8.28 28.70 8.34
C ALA A 235 7.02 28.90 9.20
N PHE A 236 6.63 27.92 10.02
CA PHE A 236 5.39 27.93 10.81
C PHE A 236 4.11 28.20 9.97
N ASN A 237 4.13 27.84 8.68
CA ASN A 237 2.96 27.94 7.82
C ASN A 237 2.15 26.63 7.87
N THR A 238 1.43 26.44 8.98
CA THR A 238 0.68 25.21 9.26
C THR A 238 -0.37 24.89 8.19
N GLY A 239 -0.97 25.92 7.56
CA GLY A 239 -1.91 25.75 6.46
C GLY A 239 -1.27 25.10 5.23
N ARG A 240 -0.10 25.59 4.79
CA ARG A 240 0.64 25.02 3.66
C ARG A 240 1.27 23.66 4.00
N TYR A 241 1.81 23.53 5.21
CA TYR A 241 2.31 22.26 5.73
C TYR A 241 1.25 21.15 5.64
N LEU A 242 0.05 21.40 6.21
CA LEU A 242 -1.04 20.43 6.17
C LEU A 242 -1.59 20.25 4.76
N ALA A 243 -1.56 21.26 3.89
CA ALA A 243 -1.91 21.10 2.49
C ALA A 243 -0.96 20.11 1.78
N GLY A 244 0.35 20.22 1.99
CA GLY A 244 1.35 19.28 1.48
C GLY A 244 1.11 17.85 1.98
N VAL A 245 0.82 17.67 3.27
CA VAL A 245 0.46 16.37 3.86
C VAL A 245 -0.81 15.81 3.22
N MET A 246 -1.85 16.63 3.03
CA MET A 246 -3.11 16.20 2.41
C MET A 246 -2.94 15.81 0.95
N ILE A 247 -2.09 16.51 0.19
CA ILE A 247 -1.73 16.12 -1.18
C ILE A 247 -1.11 14.72 -1.18
N MET A 248 -0.22 14.41 -0.23
CA MET A 248 0.37 13.07 -0.13
C MET A 248 -0.65 11.99 0.24
N VAL A 249 -1.60 12.30 1.12
CA VAL A 249 -2.72 11.39 1.42
C VAL A 249 -3.53 11.10 0.15
N VAL A 250 -3.90 12.14 -0.61
CA VAL A 250 -4.67 11.99 -1.86
C VAL A 250 -3.89 11.15 -2.86
N ILE A 251 -2.61 11.44 -3.10
CA ILE A 251 -1.75 10.67 -4.02
C ILE A 251 -1.64 9.22 -3.57
N SER A 252 -1.43 8.96 -2.28
CA SER A 252 -1.35 7.61 -1.74
C SER A 252 -2.65 6.83 -2.00
N VAL A 253 -3.81 7.45 -1.72
CA VAL A 253 -5.12 6.85 -1.99
C VAL A 253 -5.34 6.60 -3.48
N LEU A 254 -4.93 7.51 -4.36
CA LEU A 254 -5.02 7.34 -5.81
C LEU A 254 -4.17 6.17 -6.29
N ILE A 255 -2.93 6.06 -5.83
CA ILE A 255 -2.04 4.93 -6.16
C ILE A 255 -2.62 3.61 -5.63
N MET A 256 -3.07 3.57 -4.37
CA MET A 256 -3.71 2.36 -3.81
C MET A 256 -4.99 1.97 -4.55
N SER A 257 -5.77 2.95 -5.00
CA SER A 257 -6.98 2.73 -5.80
C SER A 257 -6.66 2.19 -7.19
N ALA A 258 -5.61 2.71 -7.83
CA ALA A 258 -5.12 2.20 -9.11
C ALA A 258 -4.67 0.74 -9.00
N VAL A 259 -3.95 0.39 -7.92
CA VAL A 259 -3.56 -1.01 -7.64
C VAL A 259 -4.78 -1.89 -7.41
N LYS A 260 -5.79 -1.42 -6.67
CA LYS A 260 -7.05 -2.16 -6.48
C LYS A 260 -7.79 -2.40 -7.80
N MET A 261 -7.75 -1.44 -8.72
CA MET A 261 -8.32 -1.60 -10.05
C MET A 261 -7.55 -2.61 -10.89
N ALA A 262 -6.21 -2.57 -10.83
CA ALA A 262 -5.35 -3.54 -11.50
C ALA A 262 -5.56 -4.95 -10.96
N GLU A 263 -5.68 -5.11 -9.64
CA GLU A 263 -5.98 -6.38 -8.97
C GLU A 263 -7.25 -7.02 -9.52
N LYS A 264 -8.35 -6.27 -9.64
CA LYS A 264 -9.61 -6.81 -10.16
C LYS A 264 -9.47 -7.43 -11.55
N ARG A 265 -8.59 -6.88 -12.39
CA ARG A 265 -8.28 -7.44 -13.72
C ARG A 265 -7.37 -8.66 -13.61
N LEU A 266 -6.33 -8.57 -12.78
CA LEU A 266 -5.35 -9.62 -12.54
C LEU A 266 -5.89 -10.80 -11.71
N THR A 267 -7.06 -10.70 -11.10
CA THR A 267 -7.66 -11.83 -10.37
C THR A 267 -9.04 -12.17 -10.90
N ALA A 268 -9.35 -11.79 -12.14
CA ALA A 268 -10.67 -12.01 -12.76
C ALA A 268 -11.04 -13.49 -12.85
N TRP A 269 -10.06 -14.39 -12.84
CA TRP A 269 -10.27 -15.85 -12.82
C TRP A 269 -10.70 -16.39 -11.44
N ARG A 270 -10.52 -15.63 -10.36
CA ARG A 270 -10.97 -16.05 -9.03
C ARG A 270 -12.48 -15.78 -8.90
N PRO A 271 -13.28 -16.76 -8.42
CA PRO A 271 -14.65 -16.50 -8.03
C PRO A 271 -14.66 -15.39 -6.98
N SER A 272 -15.38 -14.29 -7.22
CA SER A 272 -15.56 -13.26 -6.20
C SER A 272 -16.33 -13.89 -5.04
N ILE A 273 -15.67 -14.07 -3.89
CA ILE A 273 -16.39 -14.34 -2.65
C ILE A 273 -17.20 -13.06 -2.41
N SER A 274 -18.52 -13.17 -2.57
CA SER A 274 -19.43 -12.07 -2.29
C SER A 274 -19.37 -11.84 -0.79
N GLU A 275 -18.77 -10.73 -0.37
CA GLU A 275 -19.01 -10.12 0.94
C GLU A 275 -20.43 -9.55 1.02
#